data_AF-A0A8J6T7J1-F1
#
_entry.id   AF-A0A8J6T7J1-F1
#
_cell.length_a   1.000
_cell.length_b   1.000
_cell.length_c   1.000
_cell.angle_alpha   90.00
_cell.angle_beta   90.00
_cell.angle_gamma   90.00
#
_symmetry.space_group_name_H-M   'P 1'
#
loop_
_entity.id
_entity.type
_entity.pdbx_description
1 polymer ?
#
loop_
_entity_poly.entity_id
_entity_poly.type
_entity_poly.pdbx_seq_one_letter_code
_entity_poly.pdbx_strand_id
1 'polypeptide(L)'
;MDITDKYRLRIQNCVWTIIDLHSSINNEDENEEFLSQFVGLEEAINSLDMSLISEGDILMVEQATNALLREFSALFETGMFLPVYGHTLN
;
A
#
# COMPACT_ATOMS: atom_id res chain seq x y z
N MET A 1 -15.20 -15.49 -6.38
CA MET A 1 -13.77 -15.17 -6.21
C MET A 1 -13.19 -16.21 -5.27
N ASP A 2 -12.09 -16.86 -5.65
CA ASP A 2 -11.44 -17.86 -4.81
C ASP A 2 -10.76 -17.21 -3.58
N ILE A 3 -10.50 -17.99 -2.53
CA ILE A 3 -9.80 -17.48 -1.33
C ILE A 3 -8.38 -17.02 -1.66
N THR A 4 -7.72 -17.70 -2.61
CA THR A 4 -6.38 -17.33 -3.08
C THR A 4 -6.39 -16.00 -3.85
N ASP A 5 -7.40 -15.78 -4.69
CA ASP A 5 -7.63 -14.49 -5.37
C ASP A 5 -7.87 -13.36 -4.35
N LYS A 6 -8.64 -13.65 -3.30
CA LYS A 6 -8.91 -12.68 -2.22
C LYS A 6 -7.64 -12.30 -1.48
N TYR A 7 -6.76 -13.25 -1.19
CA TYR A 7 -5.49 -13.01 -0.51
C TYR A 7 -4.56 -12.16 -1.37
N ARG A 8 -4.44 -12.51 -2.65
CA ARG A 8 -3.67 -11.71 -3.62
C ARG A 8 -4.12 -10.26 -3.66
N LEU A 9 -5.44 -10.04 -3.82
CA LEU A 9 -6.00 -8.69 -3.89
C LEU A 9 -5.73 -7.88 -2.63
N ARG A 10 -5.76 -8.50 -1.45
CA ARG A 10 -5.46 -7.80 -0.18
C ARG A 10 -4.01 -7.36 -0.07
N ILE A 11 -3.07 -8.22 -0.46
CA ILE A 11 -1.65 -7.86 -0.48
C ILE A 11 -1.41 -6.75 -1.52
N GLN A 12 -2.01 -6.86 -2.71
CA GLN A 12 -1.90 -5.84 -3.76
C GLN A 12 -2.42 -4.47 -3.27
N ASN A 13 -3.58 -4.45 -2.62
CA ASN A 13 -4.13 -3.22 -2.04
C ASN A 13 -3.18 -2.59 -1.02
N CYS A 14 -2.50 -3.39 -0.19
CA CYS A 14 -1.50 -2.89 0.75
C CYS A 14 -0.32 -2.23 0.02
N VAL A 15 0.16 -2.83 -1.07
CA VAL A 15 1.24 -2.27 -1.90
C VAL A 15 0.81 -0.97 -2.58
N TRP A 16 -0.34 -0.94 -3.24
CA TRP A 16 -0.85 0.28 -3.88
C TRP A 16 -1.06 1.41 -2.88
N THR A 17 -1.55 1.09 -1.67
CA THR A 17 -1.70 2.09 -0.61
C THR A 17 -0.38 2.75 -0.23
N ILE A 18 0.72 2.00 -0.21
CA ILE A 18 2.06 2.55 0.09
C ILE A 18 2.56 3.43 -1.07
N ILE A 19 2.31 3.02 -2.32
CA ILE A 19 2.64 3.82 -3.51
C ILE A 19 1.86 5.14 -3.51
N ASP A 20 0.57 5.10 -3.19
CA ASP A 20 -0.29 6.28 -3.15
C ASP A 20 0.12 7.22 -2.01
N LEU A 21 0.45 6.66 -0.84
CA LEU A 21 1.00 7.41 0.29
C LEU A 21 2.27 8.16 -0.12
N HIS A 22 3.20 7.44 -0.74
CA HIS A 22 4.46 8.03 -1.20
C HIS A 22 4.23 9.14 -2.23
N SER A 23 3.37 8.90 -3.21
CA SER A 23 3.02 9.88 -4.26
C SER A 23 2.34 11.13 -3.68
N SER A 24 1.65 11.01 -2.53
CA SER A 24 0.99 12.13 -1.87
C SER A 24 1.94 13.01 -1.05
N ILE A 25 3.13 12.49 -0.71
CA ILE A 25 4.11 13.17 0.16
C ILE A 25 5.29 13.73 -0.64
N ASN A 26 5.63 13.12 -1.78
CA ASN A 26 6.78 13.53 -2.59
C ASN A 26 6.36 14.30 -3.84
N ASN A 27 7.15 15.32 -4.20
CA ASN A 27 7.03 15.98 -5.51
C ASN A 27 7.64 15.09 -6.61
N GLU A 28 7.12 15.24 -7.83
CA GLU A 28 7.29 14.33 -8.99
C GLU A 28 8.74 13.98 -9.38
N ASP A 29 9.75 14.71 -8.89
CA ASP A 29 11.14 14.60 -9.37
C ASP A 29 12.08 13.70 -8.53
N GLU A 30 11.70 13.22 -7.34
CA GLU A 30 12.69 12.66 -6.38
C GLU A 30 12.74 11.12 -6.23
N ASN A 31 11.91 10.31 -6.90
CA ASN A 31 11.76 8.91 -6.46
C ASN A 31 11.47 7.82 -7.52
N GLU A 32 12.03 7.94 -8.73
CA GLU A 32 11.93 6.86 -9.73
C GLU A 32 12.47 5.51 -9.23
N GLU A 33 13.58 5.51 -8.46
CA GLU A 33 14.16 4.28 -7.90
C GLU A 33 13.22 3.63 -6.88
N PHE A 34 12.59 4.42 -6.01
CA PHE A 34 11.64 3.92 -5.03
C PHE A 34 10.41 3.31 -5.71
N LEU A 35 9.81 4.00 -6.69
CA LEU A 35 8.68 3.48 -7.46
C LEU A 35 9.02 2.15 -8.16
N SER A 36 10.23 2.02 -8.70
CA SER A 36 10.67 0.78 -9.35
C SER A 36 10.69 -0.43 -8.41
N GLN A 37 10.97 -0.21 -7.12
CA GLN A 37 10.96 -1.27 -6.11
C GLN A 37 9.53 -1.77 -5.84
N PHE A 38 8.53 -0.87 -5.87
CA PHE A 38 7.13 -1.26 -5.69
C PHE A 38 6.56 -1.97 -6.90
N VAL A 39 6.96 -1.59 -8.12
CA VAL A 39 6.61 -2.33 -9.33
C VAL A 39 7.16 -3.75 -9.25
N GLY A 40 8.44 -3.92 -8.87
CA GLY A 40 9.03 -5.25 -8.66
C GLY A 40 8.33 -6.05 -7.56
N LEU A 41 7.87 -5.39 -6.49
CA LEU A 41 7.09 -6.03 -5.44
C LEU A 41 5.71 -6.50 -5.93
N GLU A 42 5.04 -5.72 -6.78
CA GLU A 42 3.76 -6.12 -7.40
C GLU A 42 3.93 -7.35 -8.31
N GLU A 43 4.99 -7.39 -9.12
CA GLU A 43 5.34 -8.56 -9.92
C GLU A 43 5.64 -9.79 -9.07
N ALA A 44 6.38 -9.62 -7.96
CA ALA A 44 6.64 -10.68 -7.00
C ALA A 44 5.34 -11.19 -6.37
N ILE A 45 4.42 -10.30 -5.99
CA ILE A 45 3.09 -10.67 -5.50
C ILE A 45 2.34 -11.45 -6.56
N ASN A 46 2.34 -11.01 -7.82
CA ASN A 46 1.66 -11.72 -8.92
C ASN A 46 2.19 -13.15 -9.15
N SER A 47 3.46 -13.40 -8.85
CA SER A 47 4.08 -14.73 -8.95
C SER A 47 3.98 -15.60 -7.69
N LEU A 48 3.55 -15.04 -6.55
CA LEU A 48 3.39 -15.78 -5.30
C LEU A 48 2.33 -16.88 -5.43
N ASP A 49 2.70 -18.07 -4.98
CA ASP A 49 1.77 -19.18 -4.79
C ASP A 49 0.93 -18.95 -3.52
N MET A 50 -0.28 -18.45 -3.72
CA MET A 50 -1.21 -18.09 -2.65
C MET A 50 -1.75 -19.31 -1.89
N SER A 51 -1.54 -20.54 -2.38
CA SER A 51 -1.93 -21.75 -1.64
C SER A 51 -1.04 -22.01 -0.41
N LEU A 52 0.14 -21.39 -0.37
CA LEU A 52 1.11 -21.49 0.72
C LEU A 52 0.95 -20.37 1.76
N ILE A 53 0.06 -19.41 1.51
CA ILE A 53 -0.13 -18.21 2.32
C ILE A 53 -1.35 -18.40 3.22
N SER A 54 -1.19 -18.12 4.52
CA SER A 54 -2.30 -18.17 5.47
C SER A 54 -2.97 -16.80 5.65
N GLU A 55 -4.19 -16.79 6.16
CA GLU A 55 -4.87 -15.54 6.57
C GLU A 55 -4.02 -14.74 7.58
N GLY A 56 -3.28 -15.43 8.45
CA GLY A 56 -2.40 -14.79 9.43
C GLY A 56 -1.27 -13.99 8.77
N ASP A 57 -0.71 -14.50 7.68
CA ASP A 57 0.33 -13.81 6.91
C ASP A 57 -0.24 -12.55 6.25
N ILE A 58 -1.46 -12.63 5.70
CA ILE A 58 -2.16 -11.46 5.12
C ILE A 58 -2.39 -10.40 6.19
N LEU A 59 -2.89 -10.81 7.36
CA LEU A 59 -3.14 -9.88 8.47
C LEU A 59 -1.86 -9.21 8.97
N MET A 60 -0.72 -9.91 8.96
CA MET A 60 0.57 -9.30 9.31
C MET A 60 0.95 -8.19 8.32
N VAL A 61 0.76 -8.41 7.01
CA VAL A 61 1.00 -7.38 5.99
C VAL A 61 0.08 -6.19 6.20
N GLU A 62 -1.23 -6.43 6.37
CA GLU A 62 -2.22 -5.37 6.60
C GLU A 62 -1.91 -4.56 7.87
N GLN A 63 -1.49 -5.22 8.95
CA GLN A 63 -1.09 -4.55 10.18
C GLN A 63 0.15 -3.68 10.01
N ALA A 64 1.16 -4.17 9.29
CA ALA A 64 2.36 -3.40 8.99
C ALA A 64 2.03 -2.15 8.14
N THR A 65 1.20 -2.31 7.09
CA THR A 65 0.75 -1.20 6.26
C THR A 65 -0.07 -0.19 7.07
N ASN A 66 -0.97 -0.64 7.94
CA ASN A 66 -1.76 0.25 8.80
C ASN A 66 -0.91 0.98 9.85
N ALA A 67 0.13 0.34 10.38
CA ALA A 67 1.08 0.98 11.29
C ALA A 67 1.82 2.11 10.57
N LEU A 68 2.32 1.85 9.36
CA LEU A 68 2.95 2.87 8.51
C LEU A 68 2.00 4.05 8.26
N LEU A 69 0.76 3.81 7.83
CA LEU A 69 -0.20 4.89 7.58
C LEU A 69 -0.49 5.75 8.82
N ARG A 70 -0.50 5.15 10.02
CA ARG A 70 -0.67 5.89 11.28
C ARG A 70 0.53 6.76 11.61
N GLU A 71 1.74 6.31 11.34
CA GLU A 71 2.95 7.12 11.55
C GLU A 71 2.92 8.37 10.67
N PHE A 72 2.38 8.26 9.46
CA PHE A 72 2.24 9.36 8.51
C PHE A 72 0.97 10.20 8.71
N SER A 73 0.00 9.78 9.53
CA SER A 73 -1.29 10.49 9.68
C SER A 73 -1.10 11.94 10.16
N ALA A 74 -0.11 12.17 11.02
CA ALA A 74 0.24 13.51 11.51
C ALA A 74 0.64 14.48 10.39
N LEU A 75 1.23 14.00 9.29
CA LEU A 75 1.61 14.83 8.14
C LEU A 75 0.39 15.34 7.36
N PHE A 76 -0.71 14.58 7.36
CA PHE A 76 -1.97 14.96 6.72
C PHE A 76 -2.86 15.78 7.66
N GLU A 77 -2.89 15.46 8.95
CA GLU A 77 -3.66 16.21 9.96
C GLU A 77 -3.17 17.66 10.13
N THR A 78 -1.88 17.89 9.91
CA THR A 78 -1.29 19.24 9.92
C THR A 78 -1.62 20.08 8.68
N GLY A 79 -2.29 19.49 7.68
CA GLY A 79 -2.64 20.16 6.42
C GLY A 79 -1.43 20.42 5.51
N MET A 80 -0.28 19.81 5.80
CA MET A 80 0.95 19.99 5.04
C MET A 80 0.91 19.23 3.71
N PHE A 81 0.16 18.12 3.66
CA PHE A 81 -0.05 17.29 2.47
C PHE A 81 -1.53 17.00 2.24
N LEU A 82 -1.89 16.72 0.98
CA LEU A 82 -3.26 16.33 0.62
C LEU A 82 -3.57 14.92 1.13
N PRO A 83 -4.81 14.65 1.60
CA PRO A 83 -5.20 13.30 2.01
C PRO A 83 -4.96 12.29 0.90
N VAL A 84 -4.38 11.13 1.26
CA VAL A 84 -4.16 10.01 0.31
C VAL A 84 -5.48 9.49 -0.26
N TYR A 85 -6.50 9.36 0.60
CA TYR A 85 -7.86 9.02 0.20
C TYR A 85 -8.87 9.89 0.97
N GLY A 86 -9.76 10.55 0.23
CA GLY A 86 -10.81 11.39 0.79
C GLY A 86 -11.15 12.55 -0.13
N HIS A 87 -12.20 12.38 -0.96
CA HIS A 87 -12.92 13.54 -1.44
C HIS A 87 -13.58 14.23 -0.25
N THR A 88 -13.46 15.56 -0.18
CA THR A 88 -14.45 16.39 0.49
C THR A 88 -15.82 15.96 -0.01
N LEU A 89 -16.59 15.31 0.86
CA LEU A 89 -18.01 15.10 0.65
C LEU A 89 -18.65 16.50 0.68
N ASN A 90 -18.87 17.07 -0.50
CA ASN A 90 -19.76 18.21 -0.70
C ASN A 90 -21.21 17.76 -0.53
#